data_AF-A0A177QDW7-F1
#
_entry.id   AF-A0A177QDW7-F1
#
_cell.length_a   1.000
_cell.length_b   1.000
_cell.length_c   1.000
_cell.angle_alpha   90.00
_cell.angle_beta   90.00
_cell.angle_gamma   90.00
#
_symmetry.space_group_name_H-M   'P 1'
#
loop_
_entity.id
_entity.type
_entity.pdbx_description
1 polymer ?
#
loop_
_entity_poly.entity_id
_entity_poly.type
_entity_poly.pdbx_seq_one_letter_code
_entity_poly.pdbx_strand_id
1 'polypeptide(L)'
;MSKIRPTPPPGFDDLPVDEQIAFVQSLWDRIAATSEQVPVPEWHRQIIRERLAAYNANPSAGRLLTDVRTDIDRKSRDRSN
;
A
#
# COMPACT_ATOMS: atom_id res chain seq x y z
N MET A 1 23.10 -9.44 -10.07
CA MET A 1 22.02 -9.78 -11.03
C MET A 1 21.28 -8.50 -11.37
N SER A 2 21.42 -7.98 -12.60
CA SER A 2 20.69 -6.79 -13.03
C SER A 2 19.20 -7.11 -13.11
N LYS A 3 18.39 -6.45 -12.29
CA LYS A 3 16.93 -6.56 -12.38
C LYS A 3 16.50 -5.95 -13.72
N ILE A 4 15.89 -6.77 -14.58
CA ILE A 4 15.23 -6.29 -15.79
C ILE A 4 14.14 -5.32 -15.33
N ARG A 5 14.23 -4.05 -15.73
CA ARG A 5 13.12 -3.10 -15.59
C ARG A 5 12.20 -3.33 -16.78
N PRO A 6 10.99 -3.86 -16.59
CA PRO A 6 10.05 -3.96 -17.70
C PRO A 6 9.79 -2.55 -18.23
N THR A 7 9.98 -2.36 -19.53
CA THR A 7 9.59 -1.12 -20.20
C THR A 7 8.07 -1.10 -20.33
N PRO A 8 7.43 0.07 -20.15
CA PRO A 8 6.01 0.21 -20.43
C PRO A 8 5.66 -0.24 -21.87
N PRO A 9 4.41 -0.66 -22.11
CA PRO A 9 3.98 -0.98 -23.47
C PRO A 9 4.08 0.24 -24.40
N PRO A 10 4.31 0.05 -25.71
CA PRO A 10 4.33 1.15 -26.67
C PRO A 10 3.07 2.02 -26.57
N GLY A 11 3.24 3.34 -26.66
CA GLY A 11 2.16 4.32 -26.54
C GLY A 11 1.77 4.70 -25.11
N PHE A 12 2.32 4.04 -24.08
CA PHE A 12 2.06 4.41 -22.68
C PHE A 12 2.58 5.81 -22.35
N ASP A 13 3.79 6.15 -22.79
CA ASP A 13 4.42 7.44 -22.50
C ASP A 13 3.75 8.60 -23.27
N ASP A 14 2.95 8.30 -24.30
CA ASP A 14 2.18 9.27 -25.08
C ASP A 14 0.82 9.59 -24.45
N LEU A 15 0.38 8.80 -23.46
CA LEU A 15 -0.88 9.04 -22.76
C LEU A 15 -0.79 10.28 -21.85
N PRO A 16 -1.88 11.04 -21.67
CA PRO A 16 -2.01 11.98 -20.57
C PRO A 16 -1.69 11.33 -19.21
N VAL A 17 -1.12 12.09 -18.28
CA VAL A 17 -0.65 11.56 -16.97
C VAL A 17 -1.79 10.90 -16.18
N ASP A 18 -2.99 11.44 -16.24
CA ASP A 18 -4.19 10.87 -15.62
C ASP A 18 -4.56 9.51 -16.22
N GLU A 19 -4.44 9.35 -17.54
CA GLU A 19 -4.64 8.06 -18.22
C GLU A 19 -3.53 7.06 -17.90
N GLN A 20 -2.27 7.51 -17.79
CA GLN A 20 -1.16 6.66 -17.32
C GLN A 20 -1.42 6.11 -15.90
N ILE A 21 -1.88 6.99 -14.99
CA ILE A 21 -2.24 6.60 -13.62
C ILE A 21 -3.41 5.61 -13.63
N ALA A 22 -4.46 5.88 -14.40
CA ALA A 22 -5.61 4.99 -14.51
C ALA A 22 -5.22 3.61 -15.06
N PHE A 23 -4.32 3.58 -16.04
CA PHE A 23 -3.79 2.35 -16.60
C PHE A 23 -3.00 1.54 -15.57
N VAL A 24 -2.09 2.18 -14.84
CA VAL A 24 -1.33 1.52 -13.75
C VAL A 24 -2.26 1.00 -12.66
N GLN A 25 -3.31 1.76 -12.30
CA GLN A 25 -4.30 1.33 -11.33
C GLN A 25 -5.05 0.08 -11.81
N SER A 26 -5.49 0.04 -13.07
CA SER A 26 -6.16 -1.14 -13.65
C SER A 26 -5.28 -2.40 -13.61
N LEU A 27 -3.98 -2.25 -13.93
CA LEU A 27 -3.01 -3.34 -13.80
C LEU A 27 -2.86 -3.79 -12.34
N TRP A 28 -2.79 -2.82 -11.42
CA TRP A 28 -2.68 -3.10 -10.00
C TRP A 28 -3.91 -3.85 -9.47
N ASP A 29 -5.11 -3.44 -9.85
CA ASP A 29 -6.37 -4.10 -9.46
C ASP A 29 -6.40 -5.56 -9.94
N ARG A 30 -5.93 -5.82 -11.16
CA ARG A 30 -5.80 -7.18 -11.70
C ARG A 30 -4.82 -8.04 -10.91
N ILE A 31 -3.68 -7.49 -10.49
CA ILE A 31 -2.69 -8.20 -9.66
C ILE A 31 -3.27 -8.47 -8.27
N ALA A 32 -3.93 -7.46 -7.68
CA ALA A 32 -4.53 -7.55 -6.36
C ALA A 32 -5.68 -8.56 -6.29
N ALA A 33 -6.40 -8.79 -7.39
CA ALA A 33 -7.43 -9.82 -7.50
C ALA A 33 -6.89 -11.24 -7.23
N THR A 34 -5.58 -11.47 -7.39
CA THR A 34 -4.90 -12.74 -7.09
C THR A 34 -3.97 -12.64 -5.89
N SER A 35 -4.22 -11.70 -4.97
CA SER A 35 -3.37 -11.44 -3.81
C SER A 35 -3.09 -12.66 -2.92
N GLU A 36 -4.01 -13.64 -2.87
CA GLU A 36 -3.85 -14.91 -2.15
C GLU A 36 -2.69 -15.76 -2.68
N GLN A 37 -2.27 -15.55 -3.94
CA GLN A 37 -1.14 -16.25 -4.54
C GLN A 37 0.21 -15.75 -4.01
N VAL A 38 0.24 -14.59 -3.35
CA VAL A 38 1.46 -14.06 -2.74
C VAL A 38 1.71 -14.86 -1.45
N PRO A 39 2.76 -15.69 -1.39
CA PRO A 39 3.03 -16.47 -0.19
C PRO A 39 3.32 -15.53 0.97
N VAL A 40 2.78 -15.85 2.15
CA VAL A 40 3.09 -15.15 3.40
C VAL A 40 4.17 -15.95 4.12
N PRO A 41 5.44 -15.50 4.12
CA PRO A 41 6.49 -16.16 4.87
C PRO A 41 6.16 -16.21 6.36
N GLU A 42 6.59 -17.27 7.05
CA GLU A 42 6.28 -17.45 8.47
C GLU A 42 6.83 -16.30 9.33
N TRP A 43 7.95 -15.69 8.94
CA TRP A 43 8.50 -14.53 9.66
C TRP A 43 7.57 -13.30 9.62
N HIS A 44 6.77 -13.10 8.56
CA HIS A 44 5.72 -12.07 8.55
C HIS A 44 4.67 -12.36 9.63
N ARG A 45 4.23 -13.61 9.73
CA ARG A 45 3.23 -14.03 10.74
C ARG A 45 3.78 -13.91 12.15
N GLN A 46 5.06 -14.23 12.35
CA GLN A 46 5.75 -14.05 13.63
C GLN A 46 5.70 -12.58 14.08
N ILE A 47 6.05 -11.63 13.20
CA ILE A 47 5.99 -10.20 13.51
C ILE A 47 4.57 -9.76 13.86
N ILE A 48 3.56 -10.24 13.14
CA ILE A 48 2.15 -9.92 13.43
C ILE A 48 1.76 -10.43 14.83
N ARG A 49 2.12 -11.69 15.16
CA ARG A 49 1.86 -12.27 16.48
C ARG A 49 2.56 -11.49 17.60
N GLU A 50 3.81 -11.11 17.41
CA GLU A 50 4.57 -10.29 18.37
C GLU A 50 3.94 -8.92 18.60
N ARG A 51 3.59 -8.22 17.51
CA ARG A 51 2.96 -6.89 17.61
C ARG A 51 1.58 -6.96 18.24
N LEU A 52 0.81 -8.00 17.96
CA LEU A 52 -0.51 -8.20 18.56
C LEU A 52 -0.38 -8.52 20.06
N ALA A 53 0.57 -9.35 20.46
CA ALA A 53 0.84 -9.64 21.87
C ALA A 53 1.27 -8.37 22.64
N ALA A 54 2.15 -7.55 22.04
CA ALA A 54 2.57 -6.28 22.62
C ALA A 54 1.40 -5.30 22.78
N TYR A 55 0.50 -5.23 21.78
CA TYR A 55 -0.72 -4.42 21.88
C TYR A 55 -1.69 -4.95 22.95
N ASN A 56 -1.89 -6.27 23.06
CA ASN A 56 -2.75 -6.85 24.08
C ASN A 56 -2.20 -6.61 25.50
N ALA A 57 -0.87 -6.65 25.67
CA ALA A 57 -0.22 -6.34 26.94
C ALA A 57 -0.26 -4.85 27.28
N ASN A 58 -0.30 -3.97 26.26
CA ASN A 58 -0.44 -2.54 26.43
C ASN A 58 -1.33 -1.91 25.35
N PRO A 59 -2.66 -1.90 25.54
CA PRO A 59 -3.60 -1.38 24.55
C PRO A 59 -3.43 0.11 24.25
N SER A 60 -2.84 0.88 25.19
CA SER A 60 -2.56 2.30 25.00
C SER A 60 -1.37 2.59 24.06
N ALA A 61 -0.58 1.57 23.70
CA ALA A 61 0.50 1.70 22.72
C ALA A 61 0.00 1.80 21.26
N GLY A 62 -1.27 1.47 21.01
CA GLY A 62 -1.90 1.62 19.70
C GLY A 62 -2.64 2.95 19.55
N ARG A 63 -3.04 3.24 18.31
CA ARG A 63 -3.89 4.39 17.96
C ARG A 63 -5.13 3.89 17.26
N LEU A 64 -6.27 4.51 17.56
CA LEU A 64 -7.50 4.23 16.81
C LEU A 64 -7.33 4.67 15.37
N LEU A 65 -7.81 3.85 14.43
CA LEU A 65 -7.75 4.16 13.01
C LEU A 65 -8.47 5.48 12.70
N THR A 66 -9.54 5.81 13.42
CA THR A 66 -10.26 7.08 13.31
C THR A 66 -9.37 8.28 13.60
N ASP A 67 -8.52 8.20 14.63
CA ASP A 67 -7.61 9.28 14.99
C ASP A 67 -6.51 9.45 13.93
N VAL A 68 -5.99 8.33 13.42
CA VAL A 68 -4.99 8.33 12.35
C VAL A 68 -5.58 8.89 11.05
N ARG A 69 -6.80 8.49 10.69
CA ARG A 69 -7.53 8.98 9.51
C ARG A 69 -7.74 10.49 9.61
N THR A 70 -8.20 10.97 10.77
CA THR A 70 -8.40 12.39 11.04
C THR A 70 -7.10 13.19 10.88
N ASP A 71 -5.98 12.66 11.37
CA ASP A 71 -4.66 13.31 11.23
C ASP A 71 -4.19 13.36 9.77
N ILE A 72 -4.41 12.29 9.00
CA ILE A 72 -4.09 12.24 7.56
C ILE A 72 -4.94 13.25 6.79
N ASP A 73 -6.24 13.32 7.05
CA ASP A 73 -7.17 14.24 6.38
C ASP A 73 -6.87 15.71 6.72
N ARG A 74 -6.44 15.98 7.95
CA ARG A 74 -5.95 17.31 8.34
C ARG A 74 -4.68 17.68 7.56
N LYS A 75 -3.69 16.79 7.54
CA LYS A 75 -2.41 17.01 6.84
C LYS A 75 -2.56 17.18 5.33
N SER A 76 -3.53 16.51 4.71
CA SER A 76 -3.79 16.66 3.27
C SER A 76 -4.38 18.04 2.95
N ARG A 77 -5.25 18.57 3.82
CA ARG A 77 -5.81 19.93 3.70
C ARG A 77 -4.77 21.03 3.89
N ASP A 78 -3.90 20.89 4.90
CA ASP A 78 -2.84 21.86 5.18
C ASP A 78 -1.81 21.99 4.04
N ARG A 79 -1.69 20.97 3.18
CA ARG A 79 -0.78 20.94 2.02
C ARG A 79 -1.42 21.42 0.72
N SER A 80 -2.75 21.61 0.72
CA SER A 80 -3.52 22.10 -0.43
C SER A 80 -3.83 23.60 -0.35
N ASN A 81 -3.29 24.29 0.67
CA ASN A 81 -3.40 25.73 0.91
C ASN A 81 -2.00 26.35 0.96
#